data_AF-A0A4Y2IT81-F1
#
_entry.id   AF-A0A4Y2IT81-F1
#
_cell.length_a   1.000
_cell.length_b   1.000
_cell.length_c   1.000
_cell.angle_alpha   90.00
_cell.angle_beta   90.00
_cell.angle_gamma   90.00
#
_symmetry.space_group_name_H-M   'P 1'
#
loop_
_entity.id
_entity.type
_entity.pdbx_description
1 polymer ?
#
loop_
_entity_poly.entity_id
_entity_poly.type
_entity_poly.pdbx_seq_one_letter_code
_entity_poly.pdbx_strand_id
1 'polypeptide(L)'
;MGGATLVLYSDFRQTLPVIPRGTKADELNASIKSSYIWKDVQRFGLKTNMRAHLTCDASTQQFAQNLLHLENGEMAIYNEGFISLENIGNFIIIMEELKDKVFPNTENDFQDKKMAV
;
A
#
# COMPACT_ATOMS: atom_id res chain seq x y z
N MET A 1 19.72 8.43 -31.07
CA MET A 1 18.50 7.65 -31.38
C MET A 1 17.79 7.36 -30.08
N GLY A 2 16.54 7.81 -29.98
CA GLY A 2 15.60 7.47 -28.92
C GLY A 2 14.27 7.18 -29.60
N GLY A 3 13.56 6.14 -29.15
CA GLY A 3 12.35 5.67 -29.81
C GLY A 3 11.61 4.59 -29.03
N ALA A 4 11.97 4.39 -27.76
CA ALA A 4 11.26 3.49 -26.87
C ALA A 4 10.18 4.27 -26.14
N THR A 5 8.93 3.83 -26.28
CA THR A 5 7.85 4.29 -25.41
C THR A 5 8.00 3.63 -24.06
N LEU A 6 8.21 4.42 -23.01
CA LEU A 6 8.28 3.94 -21.64
C LEU A 6 6.94 4.19 -20.95
N VAL A 7 6.34 3.12 -20.41
CA VAL A 7 5.17 3.21 -19.53
C VAL A 7 5.62 2.85 -18.13
N LEU A 8 5.41 3.78 -17.19
CA LEU A 8 5.69 3.58 -15.78
C LEU A 8 4.37 3.32 -15.05
N TYR A 9 4.32 2.25 -14.27
CA TYR A 9 3.18 1.92 -13.43
C TYR A 9 3.67 1.73 -11.99
N SER A 10 3.23 2.61 -11.09
CA SER A 10 3.55 2.52 -9.67
C SER A 10 2.64 3.48 -8.89
N ASP A 11 2.51 3.24 -7.58
CA ASP A 11 1.92 4.22 -6.66
C ASP A 11 3.05 5.02 -6.00
N PHE A 12 3.17 6.29 -6.36
CA PHE A 12 4.21 7.19 -5.85
C PHE A 12 4.01 7.64 -4.40
N ARG A 13 2.96 7.15 -3.74
CA ARG A 13 2.71 7.26 -2.29
C ARG A 13 3.31 6.09 -1.51
N GLN A 14 3.88 5.09 -2.20
CA GLN A 14 4.70 4.04 -1.60
C GLN A 14 6.11 4.54 -1.24
N THR A 15 6.88 3.68 -0.55
CA THR A 15 8.22 3.98 -0.04
C THR A 15 9.18 4.44 -1.15
N LEU A 16 9.98 5.46 -0.84
CA LEU A 16 11.05 5.95 -1.72
C LEU A 16 12.13 4.88 -1.94
N PRO A 17 12.98 5.03 -2.97
CA PRO A 17 14.12 4.14 -3.17
C PRO A 17 15.01 4.10 -1.93
N VAL A 18 15.33 2.89 -1.46
CA VAL A 18 16.20 2.71 -0.29
C VAL A 18 17.65 2.93 -0.72
N ILE A 19 18.32 3.89 -0.08
CA ILE A 19 19.75 4.14 -0.25
C ILE A 19 20.48 3.67 1.01
N PRO A 20 21.23 2.54 0.97
CA PRO A 20 21.93 2.04 2.13
C PRO A 20 22.91 3.07 2.68
N ARG A 21 22.79 3.43 3.97
CA ARG A 21 23.58 4.48 4.63
C ARG A 21 23.39 5.88 4.02
N GLY A 22 22.33 6.08 3.24
CA GLY A 22 21.95 7.37 2.66
C GLY A 22 21.12 8.22 3.62
N THR A 23 21.01 9.49 3.28
CA THR A 23 20.13 10.45 3.94
C THR A 23 18.77 10.50 3.25
N LYS A 24 17.78 11.13 3.89
CA LYS A 24 16.47 11.42 3.26
C LYS A 24 16.62 12.21 1.95
N ALA A 25 17.61 13.10 1.86
CA ALA A 25 17.89 13.85 0.64
C ALA A 25 18.40 12.93 -0.48
N ASP A 26 19.21 11.93 -0.15
CA ASP A 26 19.70 10.94 -1.12
C ASP A 26 18.56 10.08 -1.66
N GLU A 27 17.62 9.65 -0.81
CA GLU A 27 16.42 8.92 -1.23
C GLU A 27 15.53 9.75 -2.17
N LEU A 28 15.33 11.04 -1.86
CA LEU A 28 14.60 11.97 -2.72
C LEU A 28 15.31 12.17 -4.07
N ASN A 29 16.62 12.38 -4.06
CA ASN A 29 17.42 12.58 -5.27
C ASN A 29 17.46 11.32 -6.15
N ALA A 30 17.43 10.13 -5.55
CA ALA A 30 17.33 8.87 -6.27
C ALA A 30 15.94 8.60 -6.85
N SER A 31 14.90 9.27 -6.36
CA SER A 31 13.54 9.14 -6.90
C SER A 31 13.47 9.61 -8.35
N ILE A 32 12.70 8.91 -9.17
CA ILE A 32 12.42 9.31 -10.55
C ILE A 32 11.80 10.71 -10.64
N LYS A 33 11.11 11.15 -9.58
CA LYS A 33 10.54 12.50 -9.46
C LYS A 33 11.60 13.61 -9.49
N SER A 34 12.84 13.30 -9.12
CA SER A 34 13.99 14.20 -9.15
C SER A 34 14.80 14.13 -10.45
N SER A 35 14.44 13.20 -11.36
CA SER A 35 15.12 13.04 -12.64
C SER A 35 14.73 14.15 -13.63
N TYR A 36 15.68 14.56 -14.48
CA TYR A 36 15.45 15.58 -15.50
C TYR A 36 14.35 15.21 -16.50
N ILE A 37 14.06 13.92 -16.70
CA ILE A 37 13.01 13.42 -17.60
C ILE A 37 11.61 13.59 -17.00
N TRP A 38 11.48 13.78 -15.68
CA TRP A 38 10.18 13.81 -15.01
C TRP A 38 9.26 14.93 -15.53
N LYS A 39 9.84 16.04 -16.00
CA LYS A 39 9.13 17.16 -16.63
C LYS A 39 8.44 16.77 -17.94
N ASP A 40 8.95 15.73 -18.61
CA ASP A 40 8.46 15.22 -19.89
C ASP A 40 7.52 14.01 -19.72
N VAL A 41 7.33 13.54 -18.47
CA VAL A 41 6.43 12.42 -18.16
C VAL A 41 4.98 12.88 -18.13
N GLN A 42 4.16 12.32 -19.03
CA GLN A 42 2.71 12.47 -18.96
C GLN A 42 2.13 11.60 -17.85
N ARG A 43 1.27 12.17 -17.01
CA ARG A 43 0.69 11.50 -15.85
C ARG A 43 -0.75 11.06 -16.14
N PHE A 44 -1.03 9.79 -15.85
CA PHE A 44 -2.37 9.22 -15.87
C PHE A 44 -2.65 8.59 -14.50
N GLY A 45 -3.82 8.85 -13.93
CA GLY A 45 -4.23 8.29 -12.64
C GLY A 45 -5.38 7.32 -12.82
N LEU A 46 -5.25 6.12 -12.25
CA LEU A 46 -6.37 5.20 -12.10
C LEU A 46 -7.21 5.65 -10.90
N LYS A 47 -8.52 5.78 -11.09
CA LYS A 47 -9.45 6.26 -10.04
C LYS A 47 -10.26 5.14 -9.39
N THR A 48 -10.33 3.98 -10.03
CA THR A 48 -11.16 2.86 -9.57
C THR A 48 -10.29 1.82 -8.88
N ASN A 49 -10.55 1.60 -7.59
CA ASN A 49 -9.98 0.45 -6.88
C ASN A 49 -10.73 -0.82 -7.30
N MET A 50 -10.17 -1.57 -8.24
CA MET A 50 -10.82 -2.77 -8.79
C MET A 50 -11.04 -3.86 -7.73
N ARG A 51 -10.18 -3.95 -6.71
CA ARG A 51 -10.36 -4.93 -5.62
C ARG A 51 -11.66 -4.63 -4.86
N ALA A 52 -11.82 -3.39 -4.38
CA ALA A 52 -13.03 -2.98 -3.68
C ALA A 52 -14.28 -3.00 -4.57
N HIS A 53 -14.12 -2.69 -5.88
CA HIS A 53 -15.22 -2.74 -6.84
C HIS A 53 -15.74 -4.16 -7.08
N LEU A 54 -14.85 -5.15 -7.19
CA LEU A 54 -15.21 -6.53 -7.51
C LEU A 54 -15.70 -7.34 -6.30
N THR A 55 -15.21 -7.03 -5.08
CA THR A 55 -15.66 -7.73 -3.87
C THR A 55 -17.12 -7.42 -3.52
N CYS A 56 -17.67 -6.29 -3.99
CA CYS A 56 -19.06 -5.85 -3.72
C CYS A 56 -19.43 -5.82 -2.23
N ASP A 57 -18.45 -5.65 -1.35
CA ASP A 57 -18.62 -5.60 0.10
C ASP A 57 -18.45 -4.17 0.62
N ALA A 58 -19.41 -3.72 1.43
CA ALA A 58 -19.43 -2.37 1.97
C ALA A 58 -18.23 -2.10 2.89
N SER A 59 -17.77 -3.10 3.65
CA SER A 59 -16.63 -2.94 4.55
C SER A 59 -15.32 -2.75 3.78
N THR A 60 -15.15 -3.47 2.66
CA THR A 60 -14.01 -3.37 1.75
C THR A 60 -13.97 -2.01 1.04
N GLN A 61 -15.14 -1.50 0.63
CA GLN A 61 -15.25 -0.16 0.03
C GLN A 61 -14.91 0.94 1.04
N GLN A 62 -15.43 0.84 2.25
CA GLN A 62 -15.14 1.79 3.32
C GLN A 62 -13.65 1.78 3.68
N PHE A 63 -13.04 0.59 3.80
CA PHE A 63 -11.61 0.45 4.06
C PHE A 63 -10.77 1.08 2.93
N ALA A 64 -11.10 0.83 1.66
CA ALA A 64 -10.40 1.45 0.54
C ALA A 64 -10.50 2.99 0.53
N GLN A 65 -11.66 3.54 0.91
CA GLN A 65 -11.84 4.98 1.05
C GLN A 65 -11.00 5.56 2.20
N ASN A 66 -10.93 4.85 3.34
CA ASN A 66 -10.16 5.28 4.49
C ASN A 66 -8.65 5.27 4.18
N LEU A 67 -8.16 4.26 3.45
CA LEU A 67 -6.78 4.25 2.94
C LEU A 67 -6.50 5.42 1.99
N LEU A 68 -7.45 5.78 1.12
CA LEU A 68 -7.28 6.91 0.21
C LEU A 68 -7.13 8.23 0.97
N HIS A 69 -7.95 8.46 2.00
CA HIS A 69 -7.83 9.65 2.86
C HIS A 69 -6.48 9.69 3.60
N LEU A 70 -6.00 8.54 4.09
CA LEU A 70 -4.69 8.43 4.73
C LEU A 70 -3.56 8.82 3.77
N GLU A 71 -3.55 8.22 2.58
CA GLU A 71 -2.52 8.41 1.55
C GLU A 71 -2.49 9.85 1.00
N ASN A 72 -3.63 10.55 1.03
CA ASN A 72 -3.73 11.96 0.65
C ASN A 72 -3.40 12.93 1.80
N GLY A 73 -3.21 12.43 3.02
CA GLY A 73 -2.98 13.26 4.20
C GLY A 73 -4.24 14.03 4.65
N GLU A 74 -5.42 13.49 4.36
CA GLU A 74 -6.72 14.11 4.70
C GLU A 74 -7.27 13.62 6.06
N MET A 75 -6.61 12.64 6.68
CA MET A 75 -6.97 12.14 8.01
C MET A 75 -6.71 13.20 9.09
N ALA A 76 -7.60 13.29 10.07
CA ALA A 76 -7.40 14.16 11.23
C ALA A 76 -6.12 13.77 11.99
N ILE A 77 -5.27 14.77 12.21
CA ILE A 77 -4.04 14.64 12.99
C ILE A 77 -4.36 15.12 14.41
N TYR A 78 -4.13 14.25 15.39
CA TYR A 78 -4.31 14.57 16.80
C TYR A 78 -3.08 15.29 17.36
N ASN A 79 -3.18 15.73 18.62
CA ASN A 79 -2.03 16.29 19.34
C ASN A 79 -0.85 15.32 19.25
N GLU A 80 0.36 15.87 19.05
CA GLU A 80 1.61 15.13 18.82
C GLU A 80 1.83 14.57 17.41
N GLY A 81 0.94 14.82 16.45
CA GLY A 81 1.17 14.47 15.04
C GLY A 81 0.76 13.04 14.66
N PHE A 82 -0.03 12.38 15.50
CA PHE A 82 -0.51 11.01 15.26
C PHE A 82 -1.84 10.98 14.51
N ILE A 83 -2.09 9.88 13.81
CA ILE A 83 -3.34 9.58 13.10
C ILE A 83 -4.04 8.41 13.80
N SER A 84 -5.36 8.49 13.97
CA SER A 84 -6.15 7.36 14.50
C SER A 84 -6.31 6.27 13.45
N LEU A 85 -6.03 5.02 13.84
CA LEU A 85 -6.15 3.84 12.99
C LEU A 85 -7.48 3.10 13.18
N GLU A 86 -8.38 3.59 14.03
CA GLU A 86 -9.69 2.96 14.30
C GLU A 86 -10.54 2.77 13.04
N ASN A 87 -10.36 3.65 12.06
CA ASN A 87 -11.06 3.58 10.78
C ASN A 87 -10.29 2.79 9.70
N ILE A 88 -9.04 2.39 9.96
CA ILE A 88 -8.20 1.69 8.97
C ILE A 88 -8.02 0.22 9.33
N GLY A 89 -7.93 -0.11 10.61
CA GLY A 89 -7.61 -1.47 11.05
C GLY A 89 -8.55 -1.99 12.12
N ASN A 90 -8.56 -3.31 12.26
CA ASN A 90 -9.14 -3.96 13.42
C ASN A 90 -8.07 -4.07 14.50
N PHE A 91 -8.33 -3.50 15.67
CA PHE A 91 -7.49 -3.72 16.85
C PHE A 91 -7.82 -5.08 17.44
N ILE A 92 -6.81 -5.95 17.51
CA ILE A 92 -6.90 -7.26 18.13
C ILE A 92 -5.88 -7.28 19.26
N ILE A 93 -6.36 -7.55 20.48
CA ILE A 93 -5.53 -7.55 21.69
C ILE A 93 -5.08 -8.97 22.04
N ILE A 94 -5.88 -9.97 21.67
CA ILE A 94 -5.69 -11.36 22.06
C ILE A 94 -5.08 -12.12 20.88
N MET A 95 -3.93 -12.76 21.12
CA MET A 95 -3.22 -13.53 20.09
C MET A 95 -4.08 -14.65 19.49
N GLU A 96 -4.97 -15.25 20.27
CA GLU A 96 -5.86 -16.31 19.78
C GLU A 96 -6.90 -15.76 18.80
N GLU A 97 -7.51 -14.61 19.11
CA GLU A 97 -8.41 -13.91 18.18
C GLU A 97 -7.68 -13.52 16.89
N LEU A 98 -6.40 -13.14 16.97
CA LEU A 98 -5.60 -12.83 15.79
C LEU A 98 -5.38 -14.07 14.93
N LYS A 99 -5.04 -15.21 15.53
CA LYS A 99 -4.88 -16.48 14.80
C LYS A 99 -6.16 -16.86 14.08
N ASP A 100 -7.29 -16.84 14.76
CA ASP A 100 -8.58 -17.23 14.20
C ASP A 100 -9.02 -16.28 13.08
N LYS A 101 -8.78 -14.97 13.22
CA LYS A 101 -9.11 -13.99 12.17
C LYS A 101 -8.20 -14.08 10.94
N VAL A 102 -6.90 -14.27 11.13
CA VAL A 102 -5.93 -14.30 10.03
C VAL A 102 -5.89 -15.67 9.35
N PHE A 103 -6.10 -16.74 10.11
CA PHE A 103 -6.04 -18.13 9.67
C PHE A 103 -7.27 -18.90 10.16
N PRO A 104 -8.47 -18.62 9.61
CA PRO A 104 -9.72 -19.24 10.06
C PRO A 104 -9.77 -20.77 9.85
N ASN A 105 -8.88 -21.33 9.03
CA ASN A 105 -8.84 -22.76 8.66
C ASN A 105 -7.49 -23.42 8.94
N THR A 106 -6.80 -23.05 10.03
CA THR A 106 -5.51 -23.64 10.41
C THR A 106 -5.50 -25.17 10.48
N GLU A 107 -6.61 -25.84 10.81
CA GLU A 107 -6.64 -27.31 10.83
C GLU A 107 -6.66 -27.95 9.43
N ASN A 108 -7.20 -27.25 8.42
CA ASN A 108 -7.32 -27.75 7.05
C ASN A 108 -6.11 -27.37 6.18
N ASP A 109 -5.53 -26.18 6.39
CA ASP A 109 -4.47 -25.63 5.52
C ASP A 109 -3.09 -26.31 5.69
N PHE A 110 -2.87 -27.04 6.80
CA PHE A 110 -1.60 -27.74 7.06
C PHE A 110 -1.55 -29.20 6.57
N GLN A 111 -2.65 -29.73 5.99
CA GLN A 111 -2.67 -31.09 5.42
C GLN A 111 -2.04 -31.17 4.01
N ASP A 112 -1.90 -30.04 3.31
CA ASP A 112 -1.32 -30.01 1.95
C ASP A 112 0.15 -29.59 1.97
N LYS A 113 1.04 -30.56 2.28
CA LYS A 113 2.37 -30.75 1.65
C LYS A 113 3.08 -31.98 2.23
N LYS A 114 2.65 -33.18 1.82
CA LYS A 114 3.64 -34.22 1.53
C LYS A 114 4.36 -33.77 0.26
N MET A 115 5.49 -33.09 0.42
CA MET A 115 6.45 -32.89 -0.66
C MET A 115 6.82 -34.28 -1.18
N ALA A 116 6.41 -34.60 -2.41
CA ALA A 116 7.01 -35.70 -3.15
C ALA A 116 8.47 -35.29 -3.40
N VAL A 117 9.38 -35.92 -2.66
CA VAL A 117 10.81 -35.95 -2.97
C VAL A 117 11.03 -36.95 -4.10
#